data_AF-A0A9X1WPU9-F1
#
_entry.id   AF-A0A9X1WPU9-F1
#
_cell.length_a   1.000
_cell.length_b   1.000
_cell.length_c   1.000
_cell.angle_alpha   90.00
_cell.angle_beta   90.00
_cell.angle_gamma   90.00
#
_symmetry.space_group_name_H-M   'P 1'
#
loop_
_entity.id
_entity.type
_entity.pdbx_description
1 polymer ?
#
loop_
_entity_poly.entity_id
_entity_poly.type
_entity_poly.pdbx_seq_one_letter_code
_entity_poly.pdbx_strand_id
1 'polypeptide(L)'
;MIIVILLVGLVFFIFQYNGSGWTNNSNLNKKILIEQISSTQMSKVVYSHETIPNIKFIEVELTEEQIRNITDWINAVPTSTIKELNHIPSNISAGIVFRLKSEKEIRIQYNLESIFITRTDIKSTQVMYSIYQENLKCFLDEQLKGFYFGQDRVNNS
;
A
#
# COMPACT_ATOMS: atom_id res chain seq x y z
N MET A 1 9.96 36.62 9.70
CA MET A 1 8.74 35.78 9.74
C MET A 1 9.15 34.39 9.28
N ILE A 2 9.24 33.43 10.21
CA ILE A 2 9.78 32.09 9.96
C ILE A 2 8.65 31.25 9.38
N ILE A 3 8.75 30.90 8.11
CA ILE A 3 7.82 29.98 7.44
C ILE A 3 8.28 28.56 7.80
N VAL A 4 7.61 27.97 8.79
CA VAL A 4 7.72 26.55 9.11
C VAL A 4 6.88 25.80 8.08
N ILE A 5 7.50 25.39 6.97
CA ILE A 5 6.89 24.39 6.08
C ILE A 5 7.29 23.02 6.62
N LEU A 6 6.30 22.34 7.20
CA LEU A 6 6.31 20.95 7.63
C LEU A 6 6.73 20.02 6.46
N LEU A 7 8.03 19.79 6.34
CA LEU A 7 8.61 18.68 5.59
C LEU A 7 8.50 17.39 6.43
N VAL A 8 7.27 16.89 6.64
CA VAL A 8 7.05 15.58 7.29
C VAL A 8 6.81 14.46 6.26
N GLY A 9 6.76 14.79 4.96
CA GLY A 9 6.51 13.81 3.90
C GLY A 9 7.75 13.10 3.30
N LEU A 10 8.99 13.42 3.72
CA LEU A 10 10.19 13.07 2.94
C LEU A 10 11.24 12.18 3.64
N VAL A 11 10.98 11.65 4.83
CA VAL A 11 12.02 10.90 5.60
C VAL A 11 11.92 9.37 5.50
N PHE A 12 10.85 8.78 4.96
CA PHE A 12 10.69 7.31 4.99
C PHE A 12 11.21 6.56 3.75
N PHE A 13 12.05 7.18 2.93
CA PHE A 13 12.63 6.53 1.74
C PHE A 13 14.03 5.92 1.95
N ILE A 14 14.62 5.99 3.15
CA ILE A 14 16.00 5.52 3.41
C ILE A 14 16.09 4.61 4.66
N PHE A 15 15.33 3.52 4.67
CA PHE A 15 15.63 2.37 5.54
C PHE A 15 15.43 1.05 4.78
N GLN A 16 16.09 0.91 3.64
CA GLN A 16 16.32 -0.39 3.01
C GLN A 16 17.74 -0.83 3.37
N TYR A 17 17.90 -1.40 4.56
CA TYR A 17 19.16 -1.98 5.02
C TYR A 17 19.19 -3.48 4.69
N ASN A 18 20.27 -3.90 4.03
CA ASN A 18 20.59 -5.26 3.64
C ASN A 18 20.47 -6.25 4.80
N GLY A 19 19.71 -7.33 4.59
CA GLY A 19 19.71 -8.51 5.44
C GLY A 19 19.51 -9.76 4.58
N SER A 20 20.60 -10.34 4.12
CA SER A 20 20.64 -11.72 3.62
C SER A 20 20.32 -12.67 4.78
N GLY A 21 19.27 -13.49 4.64
CA GLY A 21 18.89 -14.40 5.71
C GLY A 21 17.68 -15.24 5.38
N TRP A 22 17.91 -16.30 4.61
CA TRP A 22 17.03 -17.46 4.49
C TRP A 22 16.62 -17.93 5.89
N THR A 23 15.32 -18.04 6.22
CA THR A 23 14.76 -19.07 7.13
C THR A 23 13.23 -19.00 7.30
N ASN A 24 12.66 -20.20 7.19
CA ASN A 24 11.43 -20.74 7.74
C ASN A 24 10.09 -20.06 7.43
N ASN A 25 9.17 -20.93 7.00
CA ASN A 25 7.76 -20.79 6.64
C ASN A 25 6.91 -20.20 7.78
N SER A 26 7.29 -19.03 8.29
CA SER A 26 6.45 -18.19 9.12
C SER A 26 5.35 -17.65 8.21
N ASN A 27 4.10 -17.77 8.62
CA ASN A 27 2.96 -17.25 7.87
C ASN A 27 3.16 -15.74 7.59
N LEU A 28 3.66 -15.41 6.40
CA LEU A 28 4.01 -14.04 5.98
C LEU A 28 2.78 -13.13 6.00
N ASN A 29 1.60 -13.74 5.85
CA ASN A 29 0.30 -13.10 5.92
C ASN A 29 -0.46 -13.53 7.18
N LYS A 30 0.15 -13.31 8.35
CA LYS A 30 -0.54 -13.39 9.64
C LYS A 30 -1.86 -12.62 9.57
N LYS A 31 -2.95 -13.21 10.04
CA LYS A 31 -4.27 -12.58 10.02
C LYS A 31 -4.20 -11.16 10.62
N ILE A 32 -4.73 -10.19 9.88
CA ILE A 32 -4.92 -8.82 10.32
C ILE A 32 -6.24 -8.75 11.08
N LEU A 33 -6.18 -8.24 12.30
CA LEU A 33 -7.34 -8.04 13.17
C LEU A 33 -7.66 -6.55 13.21
N ILE A 34 -8.90 -6.18 12.89
CA ILE A 34 -9.31 -4.77 12.74
C ILE A 34 -9.22 -4.03 14.06
N GLU A 35 -9.52 -4.70 15.17
CA GLU A 35 -9.39 -4.18 16.51
C GLU A 35 -7.93 -3.83 16.88
N GLN A 36 -6.95 -4.30 16.12
CA GLN A 36 -5.53 -3.95 16.29
C GLN A 36 -5.13 -2.71 15.49
N ILE A 37 -5.94 -2.28 14.54
CA ILE A 37 -5.69 -1.07 13.73
C ILE A 37 -6.02 0.15 14.61
N SER A 38 -5.03 1.03 14.80
CA SER A 38 -5.18 2.28 15.56
C SER A 38 -5.52 3.46 14.65
N SER A 39 -4.98 3.47 13.42
CA SER A 39 -5.30 4.48 12.42
C SER A 39 -5.00 3.97 11.02
N THR A 40 -5.62 4.61 10.03
CA THR A 40 -5.45 4.30 8.62
C THR A 40 -5.14 5.56 7.84
N GLN A 41 -4.25 5.45 6.86
CA GLN A 41 -3.96 6.54 5.91
C GLN A 41 -3.89 5.95 4.51
N MET A 42 -4.66 6.49 3.57
CA MET A 42 -4.54 6.15 2.15
C MET A 42 -4.05 7.36 1.38
N SER A 43 -3.16 7.15 0.43
CA SER A 43 -2.75 8.15 -0.54
C SER A 43 -2.70 7.57 -1.95
N LYS A 44 -2.96 8.41 -2.94
CA LYS A 44 -2.87 8.06 -4.36
C LYS A 44 -2.17 9.11 -5.17
N VAL A 45 -1.53 8.67 -6.25
CA VAL A 45 -0.87 9.52 -7.22
C VAL A 45 -1.92 10.12 -8.16
N VAL A 46 -1.84 11.42 -8.36
CA VAL A 46 -2.64 12.19 -9.32
C VAL A 46 -1.70 12.91 -10.25
N TYR A 47 -1.93 12.74 -11.55
CA TYR A 47 -1.21 13.48 -12.56
C TYR A 47 -2.06 14.69 -13.03
N SER A 48 -1.48 15.89 -13.07
CA SER A 48 -2.11 17.10 -13.64
C SER A 48 -1.32 17.65 -14.84
N HIS A 49 -2.01 18.04 -15.92
CA HIS A 49 -1.47 18.56 -17.18
C HIS A 49 -1.66 20.09 -17.22
N GLU A 50 -1.34 20.77 -16.13
CA GLU A 50 -1.32 22.22 -16.13
C GLU A 50 0.03 22.70 -16.65
N THR A 51 0.19 22.77 -17.98
CA THR A 51 1.38 23.24 -18.74
C THR A 51 2.72 22.49 -18.48
N ILE A 52 2.89 21.83 -17.33
CA ILE A 52 4.03 21.01 -16.92
C ILE A 52 3.45 19.77 -16.21
N PRO A 53 3.92 18.54 -16.53
CA PRO A 53 3.51 17.34 -15.79
C PRO A 53 3.83 17.50 -14.30
N ASN A 54 2.80 17.50 -13.45
CA ASN A 54 2.95 17.54 -12.01
C ASN A 54 2.35 16.28 -11.40
N ILE A 55 3.10 15.67 -10.47
CA ILE A 55 2.71 14.49 -9.71
C ILE A 55 2.34 14.97 -8.31
N LYS A 56 1.06 14.86 -7.95
CA LYS A 56 0.56 15.16 -6.61
C LYS A 56 0.15 13.88 -5.92
N PHE A 57 0.42 13.79 -4.62
CA PHE A 57 -0.17 12.75 -3.77
C PHE A 57 -1.36 13.37 -3.05
N ILE A 58 -2.53 12.74 -3.18
CA ILE A 58 -3.72 13.16 -2.45
C ILE A 58 -4.08 12.11 -1.42
N GLU A 59 -4.46 12.59 -0.23
CA GLU A 59 -4.96 11.72 0.83
C GLU A 59 -6.42 11.35 0.54
N VAL A 60 -6.76 10.10 0.84
CA VAL A 60 -8.12 9.56 0.71
C VAL A 60 -8.53 9.01 2.06
N GLU A 61 -9.68 9.44 2.55
CA GLU A 61 -10.24 8.88 3.77
C GLU A 61 -10.89 7.53 3.48
N LEU A 62 -10.54 6.52 4.27
CA LEU A 62 -11.15 5.19 4.19
C LEU A 62 -12.27 5.11 5.22
N THR A 63 -13.46 4.71 4.77
CA THR A 63 -14.57 4.35 5.66
C THR A 63 -14.23 3.07 6.44
N GLU A 64 -14.87 2.88 7.60
CA GLU A 64 -14.68 1.64 8.37
C GLU A 64 -15.05 0.37 7.59
N GLU A 65 -16.07 0.45 6.73
CA GLU A 65 -16.46 -0.67 5.88
C GLU A 65 -15.37 -1.01 4.86
N GLN A 66 -14.75 0.01 4.24
CA GLN A 66 -13.61 -0.21 3.35
C GLN A 66 -12.43 -0.82 4.10
N ILE A 67 -12.13 -0.36 5.31
CA ILE A 67 -11.05 -0.93 6.15
C ILE A 67 -11.35 -2.41 6.47
N ARG A 68 -12.61 -2.73 6.81
CA ARG A 68 -13.09 -4.11 7.00
C ARG A 68 -12.85 -4.96 5.75
N ASN A 69 -13.37 -4.51 4.61
CA ASN A 69 -13.26 -5.22 3.34
C ASN A 69 -11.81 -5.44 2.92
N ILE A 70 -10.94 -4.41 3.01
CA ILE A 70 -9.51 -4.53 2.69
C ILE A 70 -8.84 -5.59 3.57
N THR A 71 -9.13 -5.56 4.87
CA THR A 71 -8.59 -6.52 5.84
C THR A 71 -9.04 -7.95 5.51
N ASP A 72 -10.32 -8.15 5.22
CA ASP A 72 -10.87 -9.46 4.87
C ASP A 72 -10.31 -9.98 3.55
N TRP A 73 -10.16 -9.12 2.54
CA TRP A 73 -9.54 -9.47 1.26
C TRP A 73 -8.09 -9.95 1.45
N ILE A 74 -7.27 -9.22 2.22
CA ILE A 74 -5.89 -9.62 2.49
C ILE A 74 -5.85 -10.95 3.26
N ASN A 75 -6.71 -11.10 4.27
CA ASN A 75 -6.78 -12.31 5.08
C ASN A 75 -7.23 -13.55 4.29
N ALA A 76 -8.01 -13.36 3.22
CA ALA A 76 -8.49 -14.44 2.37
C ALA A 76 -7.44 -14.97 1.38
N VAL A 77 -6.29 -14.29 1.21
CA VAL A 77 -5.23 -14.70 0.29
C VAL A 77 -4.58 -16.01 0.76
N PRO A 78 -4.63 -17.09 -0.04
CA PRO A 78 -3.96 -18.35 0.30
C PRO A 78 -2.46 -18.16 0.38
N THR A 79 -1.82 -18.66 1.44
CA THR A 79 -0.36 -18.57 1.64
C THR A 79 0.45 -19.10 0.45
N SER A 80 -0.06 -20.10 -0.27
CA SER A 80 0.56 -20.67 -1.48
C SER A 80 0.68 -19.71 -2.66
N THR A 81 -0.06 -18.59 -2.64
CA THR A 81 -0.06 -17.59 -3.72
C THR A 81 0.83 -16.38 -3.41
N ILE A 82 1.33 -16.29 -2.18
CA ILE A 82 2.17 -15.19 -1.70
C ILE A 82 3.59 -15.36 -2.24
N LYS A 83 4.13 -14.28 -2.81
CA LYS A 83 5.51 -14.24 -3.30
C LYS A 83 6.31 -13.29 -2.43
N GLU A 84 7.22 -13.83 -1.64
CA GLU A 84 8.15 -13.03 -0.83
C GLU A 84 9.08 -12.22 -1.75
N LEU A 85 9.39 -10.98 -1.34
CA LEU A 85 10.18 -10.03 -2.10
C LEU A 85 11.32 -9.47 -1.25
N ASN A 86 12.47 -9.27 -1.87
CA ASN A 86 13.59 -8.57 -1.22
C ASN A 86 13.42 -7.04 -1.27
N HIS A 87 12.62 -6.52 -2.19
CA HIS A 87 12.33 -5.09 -2.33
C HIS A 87 10.97 -4.86 -3.01
N ILE A 88 10.33 -3.73 -2.72
CA ILE A 88 9.13 -3.25 -3.42
C ILE A 88 9.53 -2.34 -4.58
N PRO A 89 8.95 -2.50 -5.78
CA PRO A 89 9.18 -1.59 -6.90
C PRO A 89 8.80 -0.13 -6.58
N SER A 90 9.56 0.83 -7.12
CA SER A 90 9.36 2.25 -6.82
C SER A 90 8.15 2.89 -7.52
N ASN A 91 7.57 2.25 -8.54
CA ASN A 91 6.49 2.79 -9.38
C ASN A 91 5.09 2.65 -8.74
N ILE A 92 4.94 3.09 -7.49
CA ILE A 92 3.68 2.96 -6.74
C ILE A 92 2.69 4.08 -7.12
N SER A 93 1.46 3.68 -7.46
CA SER A 93 0.36 4.57 -7.82
C SER A 93 -0.62 4.82 -6.66
N ALA A 94 -0.77 3.87 -5.74
CA ALA A 94 -1.57 4.03 -4.52
C ALA A 94 -0.94 3.30 -3.34
N GLY A 95 -1.16 3.82 -2.13
CA GLY A 95 -0.70 3.23 -0.88
C GLY A 95 -1.72 3.37 0.23
N ILE A 96 -1.86 2.34 1.05
CA ILE A 96 -2.63 2.33 2.29
C ILE A 96 -1.68 1.92 3.42
N VAL A 97 -1.73 2.63 4.54
CA VAL A 97 -1.00 2.29 5.76
C VAL A 97 -2.00 2.03 6.86
N PHE A 98 -1.97 0.82 7.42
CA PHE A 98 -2.59 0.49 8.69
C PHE A 98 -1.54 0.60 9.78
N ARG A 99 -1.71 1.56 10.69
CA ARG A 99 -0.91 1.63 11.91
C ARG A 99 -1.59 0.78 12.96
N LEU A 100 -0.81 -0.05 13.63
CA LEU A 100 -1.29 -0.96 14.66
C LEU A 100 -1.10 -0.34 16.05
N LYS A 101 -1.90 -0.77 17.02
CA LYS A 101 -1.75 -0.39 18.44
C LYS A 101 -0.38 -0.75 19.02
N SER A 102 0.32 -1.71 18.41
CA SER A 102 1.67 -2.13 18.79
C SER A 102 2.80 -1.27 18.19
N GLU A 103 2.47 -0.09 17.64
CA GLU A 103 3.42 0.79 16.93
C GLU A 103 4.09 0.11 15.72
N LYS A 104 3.42 -0.90 15.17
CA LYS A 104 3.82 -1.58 13.93
C LYS A 104 2.92 -1.14 12.79
N GLU A 105 3.34 -1.44 11.56
CA GLU A 105 2.64 -1.01 10.36
C GLU A 105 2.44 -2.18 9.40
N ILE A 106 1.31 -2.09 8.68
CA ILE A 106 1.02 -2.88 7.49
C ILE A 106 0.80 -1.88 6.36
N ARG A 107 1.69 -1.90 5.37
CA ARG A 107 1.66 -1.01 4.21
C ARG A 107 1.26 -1.81 2.99
N ILE A 108 0.16 -1.43 2.36
CA ILE A 108 -0.37 -2.02 1.14
C ILE A 108 -0.08 -1.04 0.01
N GLN A 109 0.57 -1.48 -1.06
CA GLN A 109 1.02 -0.62 -2.15
C GLN A 109 0.60 -1.23 -3.48
N TYR A 110 0.26 -0.38 -4.44
CA TYR A 110 -0.28 -0.80 -5.72
C TYR A 110 0.32 -0.02 -6.88
N ASN A 111 0.73 -0.72 -7.93
CA ASN A 111 1.37 -0.12 -9.10
C ASN A 111 0.56 -0.28 -10.41
N LEU A 112 -0.76 -0.46 -10.31
CA LEU A 112 -1.69 -0.79 -11.42
C LEU A 112 -1.65 -2.26 -11.87
N GLU A 113 -0.61 -3.01 -11.54
CA GLU A 113 -0.48 -4.43 -11.93
C GLU A 113 -0.56 -5.36 -10.73
N SER A 114 0.21 -5.06 -9.69
CA SER A 114 0.44 -5.94 -8.54
C SER A 114 0.20 -5.21 -7.22
N ILE A 115 -0.27 -5.96 -6.23
CA ILE A 115 -0.43 -5.50 -4.85
C ILE A 115 0.75 -6.02 -4.04
N PHE A 116 1.42 -5.09 -3.36
CA PHE A 116 2.56 -5.35 -2.50
C PHE A 116 2.19 -5.06 -1.05
N ILE A 117 2.70 -5.86 -0.13
CA ILE A 117 2.50 -5.69 1.30
C ILE A 117 3.87 -5.66 1.99
N THR A 118 4.10 -4.62 2.79
CA THR A 118 5.21 -4.53 3.73
C THR A 118 4.66 -4.60 5.16
N ARG A 119 5.22 -5.46 6.00
CA ARG A 119 4.80 -5.65 7.39
C ARG A 119 5.96 -5.54 8.36
N THR A 120 5.75 -4.82 9.47
CA THR A 120 6.72 -4.73 10.56
C THR A 120 6.28 -5.46 11.84
N ASP A 121 5.13 -6.13 11.80
CA ASP A 121 4.52 -6.85 12.94
C ASP A 121 4.72 -8.38 12.94
N ILE A 122 5.46 -8.91 11.97
CA ILE A 122 5.68 -10.36 11.80
C ILE A 122 7.00 -10.82 12.42
N LYS A 123 8.10 -10.11 12.15
CA LYS A 123 9.45 -10.42 12.63
C LYS A 123 10.13 -9.14 13.11
N SER A 124 11.33 -9.26 13.66
CA SER A 124 12.19 -8.12 14.02
C SER A 124 12.54 -7.26 12.80
N THR A 125 12.65 -7.87 11.63
CA THR A 125 12.84 -7.20 10.34
C THR A 125 11.51 -7.02 9.60
N GLN A 126 11.46 -6.04 8.71
CA GLN A 126 10.33 -5.88 7.80
C GLN A 126 10.25 -7.07 6.84
N VAL A 127 9.02 -7.48 6.54
CA VAL A 127 8.73 -8.53 5.56
C VAL A 127 8.02 -7.88 4.39
N MET A 128 8.44 -8.20 3.17
CA MET A 128 7.87 -7.67 1.93
C MET A 128 7.41 -8.82 1.06
N TYR A 129 6.21 -8.71 0.49
CA TYR A 129 5.67 -9.72 -0.42
C TYR A 129 4.64 -9.13 -1.37
N SER A 130 4.31 -9.86 -2.43
CA SER A 130 3.16 -9.57 -3.28
C SER A 130 2.05 -10.60 -3.09
N ILE A 131 0.83 -10.13 -3.34
CA ILE A 131 -0.39 -10.93 -3.32
C ILE A 131 -1.18 -10.70 -4.62
N TYR A 132 -2.04 -11.65 -4.94
CA TYR A 132 -3.12 -11.46 -5.91
C TYR A 132 -4.46 -11.57 -5.17
N GLN A 133 -5.25 -10.50 -5.26
CA GLN A 133 -6.60 -10.45 -4.70
C GLN A 133 -7.44 -9.50 -5.56
N GLU A 134 -8.44 -10.04 -6.24
CA GLU A 134 -9.19 -9.35 -7.27
C GLU A 134 -9.98 -8.15 -6.74
N ASN A 135 -10.74 -8.32 -5.65
CA ASN A 135 -11.56 -7.24 -5.08
C ASN A 135 -10.72 -6.05 -4.58
N LEU A 136 -9.58 -6.31 -3.96
CA LEU A 136 -8.64 -5.30 -3.51
C LEU A 136 -8.02 -4.57 -4.70
N LYS A 137 -7.69 -5.30 -5.77
CA LYS A 137 -7.23 -4.70 -7.02
C LYS A 137 -8.32 -3.78 -7.61
N CYS A 138 -9.55 -4.27 -7.74
CA CYS A 138 -10.68 -3.49 -8.24
C CYS A 138 -10.93 -2.24 -7.40
N PHE A 139 -10.91 -2.36 -6.08
CA PHE A 139 -11.03 -1.21 -5.17
C PHE A 139 -9.94 -0.17 -5.44
N LEU A 140 -8.68 -0.60 -5.55
CA LEU A 140 -7.55 0.30 -5.82
C LEU A 140 -7.63 0.94 -7.22
N ASP A 141 -8.05 0.18 -8.22
CA ASP A 141 -8.32 0.69 -9.58
C ASP A 141 -9.40 1.77 -9.56
N GLU A 142 -10.50 1.54 -8.83
CA GLU A 142 -11.59 2.52 -8.66
C GLU A 142 -11.11 3.80 -7.99
N GLN A 143 -10.25 3.68 -6.97
CA GLN A 143 -9.65 4.85 -6.34
C GLN A 143 -8.78 5.66 -7.31
N LEU A 144 -8.24 5.04 -8.35
CA LEU A 144 -7.36 5.67 -9.33
C LEU A 144 -8.09 6.18 -10.60
N LYS A 145 -9.37 5.85 -10.79
CA LYS A 145 -10.18 6.35 -11.92
C LYS A 145 -10.18 7.87 -11.98
N GLY A 146 -9.95 8.43 -13.17
CA GLY A 146 -9.96 9.88 -13.42
C GLY A 146 -8.67 10.64 -13.03
N PHE A 147 -7.66 9.98 -12.45
CA PHE A 147 -6.44 10.62 -11.97
C PHE A 147 -5.15 10.22 -12.71
N TYR A 148 -5.24 9.17 -13.54
CA TYR A 148 -4.18 8.76 -14.47
C TYR A 148 -4.42 9.41 -15.83
N PHE A 149 -3.36 9.88 -16.48
CA PHE A 149 -3.50 10.40 -17.84
C PHE A 149 -3.81 9.29 -18.82
N GLY A 150 -5.09 9.19 -19.12
CA GLY A 150 -5.66 8.28 -20.09
C GLY A 150 -7.08 8.01 -19.64
N GLN A 151 -8.02 8.51 -20.43
CA GLN A 151 -9.43 8.16 -20.44
C GLN A 151 -9.69 6.79 -19.81
N ASP A 152 -10.78 6.69 -19.05
CA ASP A 152 -11.45 5.41 -18.82
C ASP A 152 -11.27 4.54 -20.05
N ARG A 153 -10.45 3.48 -19.95
CA ARG A 153 -10.50 2.39 -20.93
C ARG A 153 -11.79 1.62 -20.66
N VAL A 154 -12.93 2.30 -20.78
CA VAL A 154 -14.19 1.67 -21.11
C VAL A 154 -13.96 1.18 -22.54
N ASN A 155 -13.75 -0.13 -22.66
CA ASN A 155 -13.87 -0.83 -23.91
C ASN A 155 -15.18 -0.42 -24.58
N ASN A 156 -15.10 0.43 -25.60
CA ASN A 156 -16.09 0.40 -26.66
C ASN A 156 -15.64 -0.69 -27.61
N SER A 157 -16.31 -1.85 -27.48
CA SER A 157 -16.65 -2.84 -28.51
C SER A 157 -15.77 -2.90 -29.76
#